data_AF-A0A0D2ZZ08-F1
#
_entry.id   AF-A0A0D2ZZ08-F1
#
_cell.length_a   1.000
_cell.length_b   1.000
_cell.length_c   1.000
_cell.angle_alpha   90.00
_cell.angle_beta   90.00
_cell.angle_gamma   90.00
#
_symmetry.space_group_name_H-M   'P 1'
#
loop_
_entity.id
_entity.type
_entity.pdbx_description
1 polymer ?
#
loop_
_entity_poly.entity_id
_entity_poly.type
_entity_poly.pdbx_seq_one_letter_code
_entity_poly.pdbx_strand_id
1 'polypeptide(L)'
;SGWGPKNTNSSGSGSSGSGWGWGGHSEEVYNATYNEPRKIIVGGDKEWTYGFNYSDWASKTAPFFVNDILVFKYNPPAPFTHTVYLFSNPSSYEKCDVKKGNMIASPKQG
;
A
#
# COMPACT_ATOMS: atom_id res chain seq x y z
N SER A 1 22.78 12.25 6.28
CA SER A 1 21.56 12.91 5.80
C SER A 1 20.40 12.48 6.71
N GLY A 2 20.01 13.35 7.66
CA GLY A 2 18.92 13.05 8.59
C GLY A 2 17.70 13.90 8.26
N TRP A 3 16.60 13.25 7.89
CA TRP A 3 15.28 13.89 7.80
C TRP A 3 14.38 13.19 8.82
N GLY A 4 14.26 13.82 9.98
CA GLY A 4 13.32 13.44 11.04
C GLY A 4 12.86 14.72 11.75
N PRO A 5 11.59 14.81 12.16
CA PRO A 5 11.05 16.01 12.76
C PRO A 5 11.78 16.34 14.07
N LYS A 6 12.33 17.54 14.14
CA LYS A 6 12.80 18.15 15.39
C LYS A 6 11.57 18.68 16.10
N ASN A 7 11.29 18.21 17.32
CA ASN A 7 10.28 18.85 18.15
C ASN A 7 10.84 19.15 19.54
N THR A 8 10.71 20.41 19.92
CA THR A 8 11.19 21.05 21.15
C THR A 8 10.18 20.90 22.28
N ASN A 9 10.71 20.66 23.48
CA ASN A 9 9.99 20.41 24.73
C ASN A 9 9.08 21.56 25.19
N SER A 10 7.95 21.20 25.81
CA SER A 10 7.34 21.74 27.06
C SER A 10 5.94 21.10 27.16
N SER A 11 5.38 20.61 28.26
CA SER A 11 5.66 20.59 29.70
C SER A 11 4.66 19.56 30.25
N GLY A 12 5.08 18.47 30.88
CA GLY A 12 5.07 18.35 32.34
C GLY A 12 3.79 17.69 32.88
N SER A 13 3.91 16.45 33.38
CA SER A 13 3.35 15.96 34.66
C SER A 13 3.59 14.45 34.74
N GLY A 14 4.26 14.02 35.81
CA GLY A 14 4.83 12.68 35.94
C GLY A 14 3.88 11.64 36.53
N SER A 15 4.28 10.38 36.41
CA SER A 15 4.08 9.35 37.44
C SER A 15 5.09 8.22 37.23
N SER A 16 5.66 7.79 38.34
CA SER A 16 6.78 6.87 38.54
C SER A 16 6.40 5.40 38.42
N GLY A 17 7.22 4.61 37.72
CA GLY A 17 7.17 3.15 37.73
C GLY A 17 8.29 2.54 36.88
N SER A 18 9.27 1.90 37.54
CA SER A 18 10.50 1.37 36.95
C SER A 18 10.32 -0.07 36.43
N GLY A 19 10.86 -0.40 35.24
CA GLY A 19 11.20 -1.80 34.89
C GLY A 19 11.12 -2.21 33.42
N TRP A 20 12.31 -2.21 32.76
CA TRP A 20 12.79 -2.97 31.58
C TRP A 20 11.95 -3.03 30.28
N GLY A 21 12.56 -2.51 29.21
CA GLY A 21 11.89 -2.24 27.94
C GLY A 21 11.92 -3.36 26.91
N TRP A 22 10.88 -3.35 26.09
CA TRP A 22 10.91 -3.28 24.63
C TRP A 22 9.75 -2.34 24.26
N GLY A 23 10.03 -1.32 23.45
CA GLY A 23 9.13 -0.18 23.21
C GLY A 23 7.74 -0.60 22.79
N GLY A 24 6.76 -0.05 23.51
CA GLY A 24 5.34 -0.30 23.33
C GLY A 24 4.89 -0.02 21.91
N HIS A 25 4.07 -0.93 21.40
CA HIS A 25 3.13 -0.65 20.33
C HIS A 25 2.28 0.54 20.78
N SER A 26 2.53 1.72 20.19
CA SER A 26 1.56 2.79 20.24
C SER A 26 0.28 2.23 19.63
N GLU A 27 -0.76 2.14 20.46
CA GLU A 27 -2.15 2.07 20.03
C GLU A 27 -2.47 3.33 19.22
N GLU A 28 -1.99 3.40 17.97
CA GLU A 28 -2.88 3.82 16.90
C GLU A 28 -3.72 2.59 16.61
N VAL A 29 -4.83 2.48 17.35
CA VAL A 29 -5.92 1.60 16.99
C VAL A 29 -6.43 2.13 15.65
N TYR A 30 -5.87 1.66 14.55
CA TYR A 30 -6.64 1.53 13.34
C TYR A 30 -7.78 0.59 13.73
N ASN A 31 -8.93 1.14 14.09
CA ASN A 31 -10.19 0.40 14.14
C ASN A 31 -10.51 -0.01 12.70
N ALA A 32 -9.74 -0.95 12.16
CA ALA A 32 -10.01 -1.60 10.90
C ALA A 32 -11.10 -2.64 11.18
N THR A 33 -12.28 -2.15 11.55
CA THR A 33 -13.47 -2.98 11.63
C THR A 33 -13.78 -3.38 10.19
N TYR A 34 -13.69 -4.68 9.90
CA TYR A 34 -14.10 -5.21 8.60
C TYR A 34 -15.61 -5.01 8.47
N ASN A 35 -15.98 -3.92 7.80
CA ASN A 35 -17.38 -3.50 7.71
C ASN A 35 -18.11 -4.16 6.53
N GLU A 36 -17.38 -4.67 5.53
CA GLU A 36 -17.83 -5.47 4.36
C GLU A 36 -16.65 -5.57 3.36
N PRO A 37 -16.68 -6.46 2.34
CA PRO A 37 -15.72 -6.43 1.23
C PRO A 37 -15.66 -5.07 0.53
N ARG A 38 -14.45 -4.51 0.38
CA ARG A 38 -14.26 -3.18 -0.20
C ARG A 38 -13.89 -3.26 -1.68
N LYS A 39 -14.34 -2.28 -2.46
CA LYS A 39 -13.78 -2.00 -3.80
C LYS A 39 -12.72 -0.92 -3.67
N ILE A 40 -11.47 -1.27 -3.96
CA ILE A 40 -10.30 -0.41 -3.75
C ILE A 40 -9.71 -0.07 -5.12
N ILE A 41 -9.72 1.22 -5.47
CA ILE A 41 -9.07 1.69 -6.69
C ILE A 41 -7.57 1.74 -6.46
N VAL A 42 -6.82 0.97 -7.25
CA VAL A 42 -5.37 0.90 -7.15
C VAL A 42 -4.78 2.26 -7.51
N GLY A 43 -3.98 2.85 -6.62
CA GLY A 43 -3.40 4.19 -6.79
C GLY A 43 -4.33 5.37 -6.43
N GLY A 44 -5.57 5.11 -6.00
CA GLY A 44 -6.54 6.17 -5.69
C GLY A 44 -6.78 7.07 -6.89
N ASP A 45 -6.66 8.39 -6.70
CA ASP A 45 -6.84 9.40 -7.76
C ASP A 45 -5.78 9.33 -8.86
N LYS A 46 -4.64 8.67 -8.61
CA LYS A 46 -3.60 8.45 -9.63
C LYS A 46 -3.88 7.22 -10.49
N GLU A 47 -4.81 6.37 -10.07
CA GLU A 47 -5.20 5.15 -10.76
C GLU A 47 -3.99 4.26 -11.10
N TRP A 48 -4.08 3.42 -12.13
CA TRP A 48 -2.97 2.59 -12.61
C TRP A 48 -2.17 3.31 -13.69
N THR A 49 -1.00 3.84 -13.31
CA THR A 49 -0.15 4.70 -14.15
C THR A 49 1.35 4.54 -13.83
N TYR A 50 2.21 4.99 -14.75
CA TYR A 50 3.66 4.97 -14.55
C TYR A 50 4.13 6.07 -13.58
N GLY A 51 5.23 5.80 -12.88
CA GLY A 51 5.90 6.80 -12.02
C GLY A 51 5.24 7.07 -10.67
N PHE A 52 4.27 6.23 -10.26
CA PHE A 52 3.63 6.31 -8.96
C PHE A 52 4.20 5.29 -7.97
N ASN A 53 4.37 5.67 -6.70
CA ASN A 53 4.88 4.78 -5.66
C ASN A 53 3.75 3.91 -5.08
N TYR A 54 3.51 2.77 -5.72
CA TYR A 54 2.48 1.81 -5.27
C TYR A 54 2.80 1.13 -3.93
N SER A 55 4.07 1.06 -3.52
CA SER A 55 4.44 0.49 -2.21
C SER A 55 4.00 1.39 -1.06
N ASP A 56 4.22 2.71 -1.18
CA ASP A 56 3.75 3.71 -0.21
C ASP A 56 2.21 3.81 -0.19
N TRP A 57 1.57 3.72 -1.35
CA TRP A 57 0.11 3.67 -1.43
C TRP A 57 -0.45 2.41 -0.75
N ALA A 58 0.12 1.24 -1.01
CA ALA A 58 -0.36 -0.02 -0.45
C ALA A 58 -0.20 -0.06 1.07
N SER A 59 0.91 0.47 1.62
CA SER A 59 1.13 0.51 3.07
C SER A 59 0.14 1.44 3.79
N LYS A 60 -0.23 2.57 3.17
CA LYS A 60 -1.25 3.50 3.69
C LYS A 60 -2.69 3.01 3.52
N THR A 61 -2.94 2.14 2.55
CA THR A 61 -4.27 1.57 2.26
C THR A 61 -4.56 0.31 3.08
N ALA A 62 -3.50 -0.36 3.56
CA ALA A 62 -3.59 -1.56 4.39
C ALA A 62 -4.43 -1.33 5.68
N PRO A 63 -5.01 -2.40 6.25
CA PRO A 63 -4.95 -3.80 5.80
C PRO A 63 -5.82 -4.08 4.56
N PHE A 64 -5.48 -5.13 3.80
CA PHE A 64 -6.34 -5.71 2.75
C PHE A 64 -6.99 -6.98 3.30
N PHE A 65 -8.29 -7.14 3.11
CA PHE A 65 -9.04 -8.27 3.63
C PHE A 65 -9.45 -9.23 2.53
N VAL A 66 -9.75 -10.49 2.89
CA VAL A 66 -10.32 -11.46 1.96
C VAL A 66 -11.64 -10.90 1.41
N ASN A 67 -11.87 -11.15 0.12
CA ASN A 67 -12.98 -10.62 -0.70
C ASN A 67 -12.89 -9.12 -1.05
N ASP A 68 -11.89 -8.38 -0.57
CA ASP A 68 -11.61 -7.06 -1.15
C ASP A 68 -11.33 -7.20 -2.66
N ILE A 69 -11.79 -6.21 -3.42
CA ILE A 69 -11.65 -6.15 -4.87
C ILE A 69 -10.69 -5.01 -5.20
N LEU A 70 -9.57 -5.35 -5.85
CA LEU A 70 -8.66 -4.36 -6.41
C LEU A 70 -9.11 -3.98 -7.83
N VAL A 71 -9.38 -2.70 -8.06
CA VAL A 71 -9.83 -2.16 -9.33
C VAL A 71 -8.67 -1.40 -9.97
N PHE A 72 -8.17 -1.91 -11.10
CA PHE A 72 -7.11 -1.29 -11.89
C PHE A 72 -7.73 -0.48 -13.03
N LYS A 73 -7.91 0.82 -12.80
CA LYS A 73 -8.40 1.76 -13.83
C LYS A 73 -7.25 2.31 -14.65
N TYR A 74 -7.36 2.29 -15.97
CA TYR A 74 -6.37 2.92 -16.84
C TYR A 74 -6.96 3.22 -18.21
N ASN A 75 -6.53 4.32 -18.81
CA ASN A 75 -7.05 4.72 -20.11
C ASN A 75 -6.56 3.76 -21.23
N PRO A 76 -7.46 3.32 -22.14
CA PRO A 76 -7.07 2.65 -23.38
C PRO A 76 -6.24 3.60 -24.27
N PRO A 77 -5.40 3.08 -25.20
CA PRO A 77 -4.05 3.59 -25.32
C PRO A 77 -3.88 4.89 -26.13
N ALA A 78 -3.09 5.83 -25.57
CA ALA A 78 -1.91 6.45 -26.18
C ALA A 78 -1.15 7.31 -25.13
N PRO A 79 0.21 7.37 -25.10
CA PRO A 79 1.19 6.60 -25.89
C PRO A 79 1.68 5.30 -25.21
N PHE A 80 1.30 5.03 -23.96
CA PHE A 80 1.70 3.82 -23.23
C PHE A 80 0.50 2.92 -22.97
N THR A 81 0.70 1.61 -23.09
CA THR A 81 -0.31 0.60 -22.74
C THR A 81 -0.09 0.16 -21.31
N HIS A 82 -1.19 0.02 -20.56
CA HIS A 82 -1.19 -0.58 -19.25
C HIS A 82 -1.75 -1.99 -19.31
N THR A 83 -1.17 -2.89 -18.53
CA THR A 83 -1.62 -4.27 -18.34
C THR A 83 -1.49 -4.63 -16.87
N VAL A 84 -2.16 -5.69 -16.45
CA VAL A 84 -2.04 -6.20 -15.08
C VAL A 84 -1.65 -7.67 -15.13
N TYR A 85 -0.55 -8.00 -14.48
CA TYR A 85 -0.03 -9.35 -14.33
C TYR A 85 -0.02 -9.76 -12.87
N LEU A 86 -0.55 -10.95 -12.57
CA LEU A 86 -0.45 -11.58 -11.27
C LEU A 86 0.74 -12.54 -11.27
N PHE A 87 1.62 -12.39 -10.29
CA PHE A 87 2.79 -13.26 -10.11
C PHE A 87 2.56 -14.21 -8.94
N SER A 88 2.86 -15.49 -9.13
CA SER A 88 2.75 -16.51 -8.07
C SER A 88 3.93 -16.53 -7.10
N ASN A 89 5.02 -15.84 -7.41
CA ASN A 89 6.21 -15.81 -6.55
C ASN A 89 6.88 -14.41 -6.54
N PRO A 90 7.44 -13.98 -5.39
CA PRO A 90 8.08 -12.67 -5.27
C PRO A 90 9.28 -12.45 -6.21
N SER A 91 10.11 -13.47 -6.44
CA SER A 91 11.32 -13.30 -7.26
C SER A 91 11.01 -12.92 -8.72
N SER A 92 9.91 -13.45 -9.29
CA SER A 92 9.49 -13.11 -10.66
C SER A 92 8.94 -11.69 -10.73
N TYR A 93 8.24 -11.23 -9.68
CA TYR A 93 7.79 -9.85 -9.56
C TYR A 93 8.99 -8.88 -9.48
N GLU A 94 9.97 -9.15 -8.61
CA GLU A 94 11.17 -8.32 -8.44
C GLU A 94 12.03 -8.21 -9.72
N LYS A 95 12.09 -9.29 -10.51
CA LYS A 95 12.84 -9.32 -11.78
C LYS A 95 12.04 -8.82 -12.98
N CYS A 96 10.78 -8.42 -12.79
CA CYS A 96 9.85 -8.06 -13.87
C CYS A 96 9.74 -9.16 -14.96
N ASP A 97 9.76 -10.44 -14.58
CA ASP A 97 9.69 -11.57 -15.52
C ASP A 97 8.23 -11.85 -15.95
N VAL A 98 7.64 -10.91 -16.69
CA VAL A 98 6.20 -10.93 -17.06
C VAL A 98 5.75 -12.19 -17.79
N LYS A 99 6.67 -12.95 -18.40
CA LYS A 99 6.39 -14.25 -19.03
C LYS A 99 5.95 -15.32 -18.02
N LYS A 100 6.33 -15.15 -16.75
CA LYS A 100 5.93 -16.01 -15.62
C LYS A 100 4.71 -15.47 -14.87
N GLY A 101 4.20 -14.30 -15.25
CA GLY A 101 2.98 -13.73 -14.70
C GLY A 101 1.75 -14.20 -15.49
N ASN A 102 0.62 -14.32 -14.81
CA ASN A 102 -0.67 -14.50 -15.48
C ASN A 102 -1.27 -13.12 -15.78
N MET A 103 -1.58 -12.83 -17.04
CA MET A 103 -2.23 -11.57 -17.40
C MET A 103 -3.70 -11.62 -16.97
N ILE A 104 -4.08 -10.72 -16.06
CA ILE A 104 -5.46 -10.63 -15.53
C ILE A 104 -6.22 -9.41 -16.05
N ALA A 105 -5.53 -8.45 -16.68
CA ALA A 105 -6.16 -7.37 -17.43
C ALA A 105 -5.31 -7.00 -18.66
N SER A 106 -5.99 -6.78 -19.79
CA SER A 106 -5.38 -6.53 -21.10
C SER A 106 -5.27 -5.03 -21.39
N PRO A 107 -4.47 -4.61 -22.40
CA PRO A 107 -4.38 -3.20 -22.79
C PRO A 107 -5.70 -2.54 -23.25
N LYS A 108 -6.72 -3.35 -23.55
CA LYS A 108 -7.99 -2.89 -24.11
C LYS A 108 -9.08 -2.66 -23.05
N GLN A 109 -8.81 -3.05 -21.80
CA GLN A 109 -9.82 -3.08 -20.75
C GLN A 109 -9.17 -2.87 -19.37
N GLY A 110 -9.63 -1.86 -18.65
CA GLY A 110 -9.16 -1.46 -17.32
C GLY A 110 -10.05 -0.38 -16.72
#